data_AF-A0A7R9UPH6-F1
#
_entry.id   AF-A0A7R9UPH6-F1
#
_cell.length_a   1.000
_cell.length_b   1.000
_cell.length_c   1.000
_cell.angle_alpha   90.00
_cell.angle_beta   90.00
_cell.angle_gamma   90.00
#
_symmetry.space_group_name_H-M   'P 1'
#
loop_
_entity.id
_entity.type
_entity.pdbx_description
1 polymer ?
#
loop_
_entity_poly.entity_id
_entity_poly.type
_entity_poly.pdbx_seq_one_letter_code
_entity_poly.pdbx_strand_id
1 'polypeptide(L)'
;PRVVVLDAELSRAALADLYRAVDAFVLSTRGEGWGLPAAEAMASGLPTIITNYSGPTAFADATNAVPLRCTAVSTDGLGGCEPDTTELTRLMRALVDDR
;
A
#
# COMPACT_ATOMS: atom_id res chain seq x y z
N PRO A 1 -12.85 5.71 -15.71
CA PRO A 1 -11.81 4.78 -15.21
C PRO A 1 -12.20 3.32 -15.48
N ARG A 2 -11.29 2.53 -16.06
CA ARG A 2 -11.47 1.08 -16.21
C ARG A 2 -10.94 0.42 -14.94
N VAL A 3 -11.83 -0.15 -14.14
CA VAL A 3 -11.47 -0.95 -12.96
C VAL A 3 -11.49 -2.42 -13.37
N VAL A 4 -10.43 -3.15 -13.05
CA VAL A 4 -10.32 -4.60 -13.26
C VAL A 4 -10.19 -5.24 -11.88
N VAL A 5 -11.11 -6.14 -11.56
CA VAL A 5 -11.06 -6.95 -10.33
C VAL A 5 -10.55 -8.33 -10.72
N LEU A 6 -9.47 -8.76 -10.06
CA LEU A 6 -8.95 -10.13 -10.17
C LEU A 6 -9.42 -10.90 -8.93
N ASP A 7 -10.36 -11.83 -9.11
CA ASP A 7 -10.95 -12.65 -8.05
C ASP A 7 -10.41 -14.09 -8.01
N ALA A 8 -9.62 -14.47 -9.02
CA ALA A 8 -8.94 -15.75 -9.08
C ALA A 8 -7.69 -15.79 -8.19
N GLU A 9 -7.42 -16.95 -7.60
CA GLU A 9 -6.16 -17.19 -6.88
C GLU A 9 -5.00 -17.20 -7.88
N LEU A 10 -3.98 -16.38 -7.59
CA LEU A 10 -2.78 -16.30 -8.41
C LEU A 10 -1.71 -17.24 -7.85
N SER A 11 -1.06 -18.00 -8.73
CA SER A 11 0.19 -18.68 -8.37
C SER A 11 1.25 -17.64 -7.95
N ARG A 12 2.25 -18.06 -7.16
CA ARG A 12 3.36 -17.18 -6.76
C ARG A 12 4.08 -16.55 -7.96
N ALA A 13 4.24 -17.31 -9.04
CA ALA A 13 4.85 -16.81 -10.27
C ALA A 13 3.99 -15.71 -10.92
N ALA A 14 2.68 -15.95 -11.05
CA ALA A 14 1.75 -14.99 -11.61
C ALA A 14 1.62 -13.71 -10.76
N LEU A 15 1.65 -13.83 -9.42
CA LEU A 15 1.66 -12.67 -8.54
C LEU A 15 2.95 -11.86 -8.69
N ALA A 16 4.10 -12.52 -8.82
CA ALA A 16 5.37 -11.86 -9.07
C ALA A 16 5.40 -11.16 -10.44
N ASP A 17 4.81 -11.76 -11.47
CA ASP A 17 4.62 -11.12 -12.78
C ASP A 17 3.70 -9.91 -12.68
N LEU A 18 2.64 -9.98 -11.88
CA LEU A 18 1.74 -8.86 -11.64
C LEU A 18 2.48 -7.69 -10.98
N TYR A 19 3.27 -7.94 -9.92
CA TYR A 19 4.09 -6.89 -9.31
C TYR A 19 5.03 -6.23 -10.32
N ARG A 20 5.65 -6.99 -11.23
CA ARG A 20 6.53 -6.43 -12.26
C ARG A 20 5.78 -5.68 -13.38
N ALA A 21 4.50 -5.96 -13.57
CA ALA A 21 3.71 -5.41 -14.67
C ALA A 21 2.94 -4.12 -14.30
N VAL A 22 2.85 -3.79 -13.01
CA VAL A 22 2.17 -2.59 -12.52
C VAL A 22 3.15 -1.46 -12.19
N ASP A 23 2.61 -0.28 -11.97
CA ASP A 23 3.40 0.95 -11.85
C ASP A 23 3.58 1.41 -10.41
N ALA A 24 2.66 0.98 -9.54
CA ALA A 24 2.61 1.31 -8.13
C ALA A 24 1.81 0.25 -7.37
N PHE A 25 2.06 0.18 -6.08
CA PHE A 25 1.29 -0.64 -5.14
C PHE A 25 0.64 0.25 -4.07
N VAL A 26 -0.55 -0.13 -3.61
CA VAL A 26 -1.30 0.62 -2.60
C VAL A 26 -1.80 -0.34 -1.53
N LEU A 27 -1.45 -0.04 -0.27
CA LEU A 27 -1.96 -0.73 0.91
C LEU A 27 -2.47 0.28 1.94
N SER A 28 -3.75 0.61 1.85
CA SER A 28 -4.44 1.57 2.71
C SER A 28 -5.23 0.87 3.83
N THR A 29 -4.55 0.08 4.66
CA THR A 29 -5.15 -0.69 5.75
C THR A 29 -5.25 0.15 7.02
N ARG A 30 -6.10 -0.28 7.98
CA ARG A 30 -6.23 0.35 9.30
C ARG A 30 -5.18 -0.10 10.32
N GLY A 31 -4.43 -1.14 9.99
CA GLY A 31 -3.41 -1.75 10.81
C GLY A 31 -2.96 -3.05 10.16
N GLU A 32 -1.67 -3.36 10.27
CA GLU A 32 -1.04 -4.54 9.68
C GLU A 32 0.03 -5.05 10.63
N GLY A 33 0.12 -6.38 10.79
CA GLY A 33 1.15 -6.96 11.65
C GLY A 33 2.57 -6.74 11.10
N TRP A 34 2.73 -6.93 9.79
CA TRP A 34 3.98 -6.68 9.08
C TRP A 34 3.74 -6.05 7.70
N GLY A 35 2.71 -6.48 6.96
CA GLY A 35 2.46 -5.99 5.61
C GLY A 35 3.34 -6.67 4.55
N LEU A 36 3.36 -8.02 4.56
CA LEU A 36 4.08 -8.82 3.55
C LEU A 36 3.79 -8.39 2.10
N PRO A 37 2.54 -8.11 1.68
CA PRO A 37 2.27 -7.64 0.32
C PRO A 37 3.00 -6.34 -0.05
N ALA A 38 3.17 -5.43 0.92
CA ALA A 38 3.91 -4.19 0.71
C ALA A 38 5.42 -4.43 0.67
N ALA A 39 5.94 -5.31 1.53
CA ALA A 39 7.34 -5.71 1.49
C ALA A 39 7.70 -6.38 0.15
N GLU A 40 6.82 -7.24 -0.38
CA GLU A 40 6.97 -7.87 -1.70
C GLU A 40 6.93 -6.86 -2.85
N ALA A 41 6.00 -5.88 -2.79
CA ALA A 41 5.92 -4.80 -3.77
C ALA A 41 7.19 -3.93 -3.78
N MET A 42 7.64 -3.49 -2.59
CA MET A 42 8.88 -2.71 -2.44
C MET A 42 10.10 -3.50 -2.92
N ALA A 43 10.21 -4.80 -2.59
CA ALA A 43 11.28 -5.66 -3.07
C ALA A 43 11.25 -5.86 -4.60
N SER A 44 10.08 -5.70 -5.22
CA SER A 44 9.91 -5.72 -6.67
C SER A 44 10.21 -4.37 -7.34
N GLY A 45 10.61 -3.35 -6.57
CA GLY A 45 10.97 -2.02 -7.07
C GLY A 45 9.77 -1.09 -7.27
N LEU A 46 8.58 -1.44 -6.77
CA LEU A 46 7.39 -0.62 -6.95
C LEU A 46 7.35 0.57 -5.97
N PRO A 47 7.05 1.78 -6.46
CA PRO A 47 6.53 2.86 -5.62
C PRO A 47 5.34 2.34 -4.81
N THR A 48 5.47 2.38 -3.49
CA THR A 48 4.50 1.74 -2.58
C THR A 48 3.85 2.78 -1.68
N ILE A 49 2.55 3.04 -1.92
CA ILE A 49 1.70 3.82 -1.02
C ILE A 49 1.26 2.92 0.12
N ILE A 50 1.60 3.28 1.36
CA ILE A 50 1.27 2.47 2.53
C ILE A 50 0.85 3.34 3.71
N THR A 51 -0.19 2.93 4.43
CA THR A 51 -0.59 3.60 5.68
C THR A 51 0.60 3.70 6.63
N ASN A 52 0.91 4.92 7.08
CA ASN A 52 2.01 5.18 8.01
C ASN A 52 1.64 4.81 9.45
N TYR A 53 1.37 3.52 9.69
CA TYR A 53 0.91 3.00 10.96
C TYR A 53 1.23 1.51 11.13
N SER A 54 1.42 1.08 12.39
CA SER A 54 1.62 -0.34 12.77
C SER A 54 2.88 -0.98 12.15
N GLY A 55 2.90 -2.30 11.96
CA GLY A 55 4.07 -3.07 11.53
C GLY A 55 4.87 -2.49 10.36
N PRO A 56 4.24 -2.01 9.28
CA PRO A 56 4.96 -1.45 8.14
C PRO A 56 5.92 -0.29 8.45
N THR A 57 5.69 0.48 9.51
CA THR A 57 6.59 1.59 9.90
C THR A 57 7.97 1.11 10.36
N ALA A 58 8.17 -0.20 10.53
CA ALA A 58 9.46 -0.79 10.83
C ALA A 58 10.42 -0.84 9.62
N PHE A 59 9.90 -0.76 8.39
CA PHE A 59 10.72 -0.82 7.17
C PHE A 59 10.34 0.19 6.09
N ALA A 60 9.15 0.79 6.15
CA ALA A 60 8.68 1.77 5.19
C ALA A 60 8.70 3.18 5.82
N ASP A 61 9.43 4.09 5.18
CA ASP A 61 9.45 5.50 5.52
C ASP A 61 9.52 6.37 4.25
N ALA A 62 9.63 7.70 4.42
CA ALA A 62 9.64 8.63 3.29
C ALA A 62 10.90 8.52 2.40
N THR A 63 11.90 7.74 2.77
CA THR A 63 13.12 7.51 1.97
C THR A 63 12.97 6.35 0.98
N ASN A 64 12.05 5.41 1.24
CA ASN A 64 11.91 4.18 0.44
C ASN A 64 10.46 3.81 0.10
N ALA A 65 9.48 4.55 0.59
CA ALA A 65 8.06 4.33 0.33
C ALA A 65 7.32 5.67 0.16
N VAL A 66 6.01 5.61 -0.04
CA VAL A 66 5.10 6.76 -0.07
C VAL A 66 4.15 6.66 1.14
N PRO A 67 4.53 7.18 2.32
CA PRO A 67 3.72 7.05 3.53
C PRO A 67 2.39 7.82 3.40
N LEU A 68 1.28 7.11 3.60
CA LEU A 68 -0.07 7.65 3.60
C LEU A 68 -0.44 8.07 5.03
N ARG A 69 -0.88 9.32 5.22
CA ARG A 69 -1.36 9.78 6.52
C ARG A 69 -2.61 9.01 6.93
N CYS A 70 -2.78 8.90 8.24
CA CYS A 70 -3.95 8.31 8.82
C CYS A 70 -4.28 8.99 10.16
N THR A 71 -5.53 8.87 10.58
CA THR A 71 -6.03 9.39 11.86
C THR A 71 -6.24 8.24 12.82
N ALA A 72 -5.66 8.30 14.01
CA ALA A 72 -5.86 7.27 15.03
C ALA A 72 -7.35 7.10 15.36
N VAL A 73 -7.81 5.85 15.38
CA VAL A 73 -9.17 5.48 15.76
C VAL A 73 -9.14 4.57 16.98
N SER A 74 -10.02 4.83 17.95
CA SER A 74 -10.20 3.94 19.09
C SER A 74 -11.07 2.77 18.69
N THR A 75 -10.47 1.58 18.56
CA THR A 75 -11.15 0.32 18.29
C THR A 75 -10.93 -0.59 19.50
N ASP A 76 -11.95 -0.76 20.36
CA ASP A 76 -12.11 -1.76 21.43
C ASP A 76 -10.84 -2.39 22.05
N GLY A 77 -9.80 -1.58 22.29
CA GLY A 77 -8.50 -2.01 22.86
C GLY A 77 -7.41 -2.47 21.89
N LEU A 78 -7.67 -2.63 20.58
CA LEU A 78 -6.68 -3.06 19.58
C LEU A 78 -5.99 -1.88 18.87
N GLY A 79 -6.60 -0.70 18.91
CA GLY A 79 -6.13 0.47 18.17
C GLY A 79 -6.27 0.32 16.65
N GLY A 80 -6.12 1.44 15.94
CA GLY A 80 -6.17 1.47 14.49
C GLY A 80 -5.92 2.88 13.97
N CYS A 81 -5.80 2.99 12.66
CA CYS A 81 -5.61 4.28 12.01
C CYS A 81 -6.44 4.35 10.73
N GLU A 82 -7.36 5.31 10.61
CA GLU A 82 -8.15 5.54 9.41
C GLU A 82 -7.29 6.25 8.35
N PRO A 83 -7.01 5.65 7.18
CA PRO A 83 -6.20 6.30 6.14
C PRO A 83 -6.89 7.53 5.54
N ASP A 84 -6.12 8.57 5.26
CA ASP A 84 -6.62 9.81 4.64
C ASP A 84 -6.96 9.57 3.16
N THR A 85 -8.26 9.40 2.85
CA THR A 85 -8.72 9.13 1.48
C THR A 85 -8.46 10.28 0.50
N THR A 86 -8.40 11.51 1.01
CA THR A 86 -8.11 12.69 0.19
C THR A 86 -6.65 12.67 -0.23
N GLU A 87 -5.75 12.36 0.71
CA GLU A 87 -4.35 12.17 0.40
C GLU A 87 -4.10 10.96 -0.48
N LEU A 88 -4.74 9.82 -0.20
CA LEU A 88 -4.60 8.63 -1.02
C LEU A 88 -4.91 8.93 -2.49
N THR A 89 -6.03 9.64 -2.73
CA THR A 89 -6.41 10.06 -4.08
C THR A 89 -5.35 10.96 -4.73
N ARG A 90 -4.78 11.90 -3.97
CA ARG A 90 -3.72 12.79 -4.45
C ARG A 90 -2.44 12.00 -4.80
N LEU A 91 -2.02 11.08 -3.94
CA LEU A 91 -0.83 10.27 -4.13
C LEU A 91 -0.96 9.32 -5.31
N MET A 92 -2.12 8.67 -5.46
CA MET A 92 -2.40 7.79 -6.61
C MET A 92 -2.34 8.56 -7.94
N ARG A 93 -2.81 9.81 -7.98
CA ARG A 93 -2.71 10.65 -9.18
C ARG A 93 -1.26 11.05 -9.47
N ALA A 94 -0.53 11.49 -8.45
CA ALA A 94 0.87 11.90 -8.61
C ALA A 94 1.74 10.77 -9.19
N LEU A 95 1.58 9.53 -8.73
CA LEU A 95 2.34 8.39 -9.26
C LEU A 95 2.01 8.04 -10.72
N VAL A 96 0.81 8.38 -11.19
CA VAL A 96 0.43 8.21 -12.60
C VAL A 96 1.01 9.34 -13.45
N ASP A 97 1.03 10.56 -12.93
CA ASP A 97 1.50 11.76 -13.64
C ASP A 97 3.03 11.85 -13.73
N ASP A 98 3.78 11.24 -12.79
CA ASP A 98 5.25 11.20 -12.76
C ASP A 98 5.87 10.19 -13.76
N ARG A 99 5.11 9.66 -14.71
CA ARG A 99 5.58 8.75 -15.77
C ARG A 99 5.81 9.46 -17.10
#